data_AF-A0A7S2DP70-F1
#
_entry.id   AF-A0A7S2DP70-F1
#
_cell.length_a   1.000
_cell.length_b   1.000
_cell.length_c   1.000
_cell.angle_alpha   90.00
_cell.angle_beta   90.00
_cell.angle_gamma   90.00
#
_symmetry.space_group_name_H-M   'P 1'
#
loop_
_entity.id
_entity.type
_entity.pdbx_description
1 polymer ?
#
loop_
_entity_poly.entity_id
_entity_poly.type
_entity_poly.pdbx_seq_one_letter_code
_entity_poly.pdbx_strand_id
1 'polypeptide(L)'
;GKHGVAATDTLFSEIEDICVNSLLAVQKVMINDKHCFEMYGYDIMIDENLKPWLIEVNASPSLTADTPQDYELKFGLLDDVYSVVDVEGKLGGAQEECVGGFDLVYNGGQVQTNKQTCLSTRLGCFDDRVRQLKKLHKTHAKRMAASQAAPVQH
;
A
#
# COMPACT_ATOMS: atom_id res chain seq x y z
N GLY A 1 -8.95 -23.47 9.63
CA GLY A 1 -9.79 -22.47 10.30
C GLY A 1 -11.25 -22.79 10.03
N LYS A 2 -12.19 -22.32 10.87
CA LYS A 2 -13.63 -22.61 10.76
C LYS A 2 -14.31 -22.09 9.48
N HIS A 3 -13.62 -21.27 8.68
CA HIS A 3 -14.13 -20.68 7.43
C HIS A 3 -13.17 -20.98 6.28
N GLY A 4 -13.71 -21.23 5.08
CA GLY A 4 -12.96 -21.60 3.88
C GLY A 4 -12.30 -20.38 3.20
N VAL A 5 -11.36 -20.65 2.27
CA VAL A 5 -10.60 -19.64 1.52
C VAL A 5 -11.50 -18.56 0.91
N ALA A 6 -12.65 -18.94 0.35
CA ALA A 6 -13.59 -18.00 -0.26
C ALA A 6 -14.21 -17.00 0.75
N ALA A 7 -14.46 -17.42 1.99
CA ALA A 7 -15.03 -16.52 3.00
C ALA A 7 -13.97 -15.51 3.49
N THR A 8 -12.72 -15.97 3.65
CA THR A 8 -11.58 -15.09 3.92
C THR A 8 -11.37 -14.09 2.79
N ASP A 9 -11.51 -14.55 1.53
CA ASP A 9 -11.41 -13.69 0.34
C ASP A 9 -12.45 -12.57 0.34
N THR A 10 -13.72 -12.93 0.53
CA THR A 10 -14.81 -11.96 0.63
C THR A 10 -14.56 -10.95 1.74
N LEU A 11 -14.17 -11.41 2.93
CA LEU A 11 -13.89 -10.52 4.06
C LEU A 11 -12.80 -9.48 3.71
N PHE A 12 -11.66 -9.91 3.17
CA PHE A 12 -10.59 -8.96 2.84
C PHE A 12 -10.98 -8.01 1.70
N SER A 13 -11.75 -8.48 0.71
CA SER A 13 -12.32 -7.63 -0.34
C SER A 13 -13.25 -6.56 0.25
N GLU A 14 -14.13 -6.94 1.18
CA GLU A 14 -15.03 -6.01 1.85
C GLU A 14 -14.27 -4.98 2.71
N ILE A 15 -13.14 -5.37 3.30
CA ILE A 15 -12.25 -4.44 4.01
C ILE A 15 -11.63 -3.43 3.04
N GLU A 16 -11.12 -3.88 1.89
CA GLU A 16 -10.58 -2.98 0.86
C GLU A 16 -11.65 -1.99 0.38
N ASP A 17 -12.87 -2.48 0.14
CA ASP A 17 -14.02 -1.67 -0.25
C ASP A 17 -14.38 -0.64 0.82
N ILE A 18 -14.31 -0.97 2.11
CA ILE A 18 -14.50 -0.01 3.21
C ILE A 18 -13.47 1.13 3.12
N CYS A 19 -12.19 0.81 2.94
CA CYS A 19 -11.13 1.81 2.82
C CYS A 19 -11.33 2.72 1.60
N VAL A 20 -11.62 2.13 0.43
CA VAL A 20 -11.82 2.90 -0.80
C VAL A 20 -13.08 3.75 -0.72
N ASN A 21 -14.21 3.18 -0.31
CA ASN A 21 -15.49 3.88 -0.28
C ASN A 21 -15.52 5.02 0.74
N SER A 22 -14.87 4.85 1.90
CA SER A 22 -14.79 5.91 2.90
C SER A 22 -13.99 7.12 2.38
N LEU A 23 -12.84 6.91 1.73
CA LEU A 23 -12.07 7.98 1.08
C LEU A 23 -12.86 8.63 -0.07
N LEU A 24 -13.52 7.83 -0.92
CA LEU A 24 -14.34 8.35 -2.01
C LEU A 24 -15.53 9.19 -1.52
N ALA A 25 -16.11 8.85 -0.36
CA ALA A 25 -17.21 9.62 0.22
C ALA A 25 -16.76 11.03 0.64
N VAL A 26 -15.51 11.20 1.07
CA VAL A 26 -14.96 12.49 1.54
C VAL A 26 -14.06 13.19 0.52
N GLN A 27 -13.78 12.59 -0.63
CA GLN A 27 -12.87 13.12 -1.66
C GLN A 27 -13.12 14.59 -2.04
N LYS A 28 -14.37 15.05 -2.02
CA LYS A 28 -14.76 16.41 -2.45
C LYS A 28 -14.36 17.49 -1.45
N VAL A 29 -14.13 17.11 -0.19
CA VAL A 29 -13.77 18.03 0.90
C VAL A 29 -12.33 17.82 1.38
N MET A 30 -11.67 16.76 0.93
CA MET A 30 -10.24 16.55 1.16
C MET A 30 -9.40 17.61 0.44
N ILE A 31 -8.45 18.19 1.15
CA ILE A 31 -7.47 19.12 0.57
C ILE A 31 -6.51 18.30 -0.30
N ASN A 32 -6.49 18.58 -1.60
CA ASN A 32 -5.64 17.89 -2.56
C ASN A 32 -4.50 18.81 -3.02
N ASP A 33 -3.39 18.78 -2.27
CA ASP A 33 -2.12 19.36 -2.71
C ASP A 33 -1.19 18.25 -3.19
N LYS A 34 -0.66 18.37 -4.41
CA LYS A 34 0.23 17.39 -5.03
C LYS A 34 1.55 17.16 -4.29
N HIS A 35 1.91 18.04 -3.36
CA HIS A 35 3.12 17.90 -2.53
C HIS A 35 2.81 17.32 -1.14
N CYS A 36 1.55 17.01 -0.85
CA CYS A 36 1.12 16.43 0.40
C CYS A 36 0.75 14.96 0.21
N PHE A 37 1.01 14.17 1.24
CA PHE A 37 0.47 12.83 1.39
C PHE A 37 -0.03 12.67 2.82
N GLU A 38 -0.95 11.75 3.02
CA GLU A 38 -1.49 11.44 4.34
C GLU A 38 -1.61 9.94 4.51
N MET A 39 -1.26 9.45 5.71
CA MET A 39 -1.36 8.05 6.05
C MET A 39 -2.51 7.90 7.06
N TYR A 40 -3.49 7.09 6.70
CA TYR A 40 -4.64 6.81 7.56
C TYR A 40 -4.50 5.43 8.21
N GLY A 41 -4.85 5.35 9.49
CA GLY A 41 -5.11 4.10 10.19
C GLY A 41 -6.60 3.78 10.17
N TYR A 42 -6.95 2.55 9.82
CA TYR A 42 -8.34 2.07 9.80
C TYR A 42 -8.54 1.03 10.90
N ASP A 43 -9.46 1.32 11.82
CA ASP A 43 -9.84 0.38 12.87
C ASP A 43 -11.10 -0.36 12.41
N ILE A 44 -10.95 -1.66 12.16
CA ILE A 44 -12.00 -2.51 11.59
C ILE A 44 -12.30 -3.65 12.55
N MET A 45 -13.56 -3.77 12.92
CA MET A 45 -14.07 -4.88 13.74
C MET A 45 -14.66 -5.95 12.82
N ILE A 46 -14.31 -7.22 13.07
CA ILE A 46 -14.86 -8.36 12.33
C ILE A 46 -15.81 -9.09 13.27
N ASP A 47 -17.06 -9.26 12.85
CA ASP A 47 -18.08 -9.96 13.64
C ASP A 47 -18.04 -11.49 13.44
N GLU A 48 -18.92 -12.22 14.15
CA GLU A 48 -19.02 -13.67 14.09
C GLU A 48 -19.44 -14.22 12.71
N ASN A 49 -19.99 -13.37 11.84
CA ASN A 49 -20.39 -13.71 10.47
C ASN A 49 -19.32 -13.35 9.44
N LEU A 50 -18.13 -12.94 9.87
CA LEU A 50 -17.05 -12.41 9.02
C LEU A 50 -17.45 -11.14 8.26
N LYS A 51 -18.34 -10.33 8.83
CA LYS A 51 -18.63 -9.02 8.27
C LYS A 51 -17.69 -7.97 8.89
N PRO A 52 -16.98 -7.18 8.09
CA PRO A 52 -16.16 -6.09 8.58
C PRO A 52 -17.01 -4.84 8.85
N TRP A 53 -16.70 -4.16 9.95
CA TRP A 53 -17.35 -2.93 10.39
C TRP A 53 -16.28 -1.87 10.64
N LEU A 54 -16.39 -0.73 9.93
CA LEU A 54 -15.53 0.42 10.16
C LEU A 54 -15.87 1.06 11.52
N ILE A 55 -14.89 1.17 12.40
CA ILE A 55 -15.04 1.80 13.71
C ILE A 55 -14.60 3.26 13.64
N GLU A 56 -13.36 3.49 13.21
CA GLU A 56 -12.81 4.83 13.04
C GLU A 56 -11.73 4.88 11.94
N VAL A 57 -11.51 6.10 11.44
CA VAL A 57 -10.41 6.43 10.53
C VAL A 57 -9.56 7.50 11.19
N ASN A 58 -8.29 7.18 11.41
CA ASN A 58 -7.35 8.05 12.10
C ASN A 58 -6.34 8.63 11.11
N ALA A 59 -6.32 9.96 10.97
CA ALA A 59 -5.34 10.72 10.20
C ALA A 59 -3.94 10.77 10.87
N SER A 60 -3.81 10.25 12.09
CA SER A 60 -2.56 10.24 12.85
C SER A 60 -2.43 8.94 13.64
N PRO A 61 -2.26 7.80 12.96
CA PRO A 61 -2.08 6.52 13.64
C PRO A 61 -0.83 6.53 14.53
N SER A 62 -0.88 5.82 15.67
CA SER A 62 0.23 5.80 16.63
C SER A 62 1.46 5.06 16.08
N LEU A 63 2.56 5.80 15.92
CA LEU A 63 3.85 5.28 15.49
C LEU A 63 4.82 5.02 16.66
N THR A 64 4.37 5.17 17.91
CA THR A 64 5.18 4.85 19.10
C THR A 64 5.43 3.34 19.16
N ALA A 65 6.68 2.93 19.24
CA ALA A 65 7.05 1.52 19.33
C ALA A 65 7.23 1.10 20.78
N ASP A 66 6.30 0.29 21.30
CA ASP A 66 6.31 -0.16 22.69
C ASP A 66 7.00 -1.53 22.85
N THR A 67 7.11 -2.29 21.75
CA THR A 67 7.82 -3.58 21.68
C THR A 67 8.81 -3.61 20.51
N PRO A 68 9.83 -4.50 20.54
CA PRO A 68 10.72 -4.69 19.39
C PRO A 68 9.99 -5.07 18.10
N GLN A 69 8.91 -5.84 18.20
CA GLN A 69 8.09 -6.25 17.06
C GLN A 69 7.32 -5.05 16.50
N ASP A 70 6.74 -4.22 17.37
CA ASP A 70 6.10 -2.96 16.93
C ASP A 70 7.11 -2.03 16.26
N TYR A 71 8.34 -1.97 16.78
CA TYR A 71 9.40 -1.17 16.17
C TYR A 71 9.71 -1.63 14.76
N GLU A 72 9.94 -2.93 14.56
CA GLU A 72 10.26 -3.48 13.24
C GLU A 72 9.13 -3.24 12.23
N LEU A 73 7.87 -3.47 12.65
CA LEU A 73 6.70 -3.24 11.81
C LEU A 73 6.54 -1.76 11.45
N LYS A 74 6.56 -0.87 12.45
CA LYS A 74 6.33 0.57 12.25
C LYS A 74 7.46 1.23 11.49
N PHE A 75 8.70 0.81 11.74
CA PHE A 75 9.85 1.29 10.99
C PHE A 75 9.78 0.85 9.53
N GLY A 76 9.45 -0.42 9.28
CA GLY A 76 9.26 -0.94 7.92
C GLY A 76 8.16 -0.22 7.17
N LEU A 77 7.02 0.05 7.84
CA LEU A 77 5.93 0.84 7.29
C LEU A 77 6.39 2.23 6.85
N LEU A 78 7.12 2.95 7.71
CA LEU A 78 7.61 4.30 7.39
C LEU A 78 8.60 4.30 6.22
N ASP A 79 9.54 3.35 6.20
CA ASP A 79 10.51 3.16 5.11
C ASP A 79 9.80 2.92 3.75
N ASP A 80 8.72 2.14 3.77
CA ASP A 80 7.91 1.88 2.59
C ASP A 80 7.08 3.11 2.18
N VAL A 81 6.53 3.88 3.13
CA VAL A 81 5.84 5.15 2.85
C VAL A 81 6.77 6.12 2.12
N TYR A 82 8.00 6.30 2.60
CA TYR A 82 8.98 7.15 1.93
C TYR A 82 9.33 6.64 0.52
N SER A 83 9.33 5.32 0.32
CA SER A 83 9.53 4.71 -0.99
C SER A 83 8.37 4.99 -1.95
N VAL A 84 7.13 5.01 -1.47
CA VAL A 84 5.93 5.36 -2.28
C VAL A 84 5.93 6.84 -2.67
N VAL A 85 6.24 7.74 -1.71
CA VAL A 85 6.28 9.19 -1.95
C VAL A 85 7.37 9.55 -2.97
N ASP A 86 8.39 8.71 -3.11
CA ASP A 86 9.44 8.81 -4.12
C ASP A 86 10.20 10.14 -4.11
N VAL A 87 10.54 10.64 -2.92
CA VAL A 87 11.27 11.91 -2.74
C VAL A 87 12.59 11.94 -3.52
N GLU A 88 13.21 10.77 -3.73
CA GLU A 88 14.48 10.61 -4.45
C GLU A 88 14.31 10.30 -5.96
N GLY A 89 13.07 10.22 -6.47
CA GLY A 89 12.81 9.97 -7.90
C GLY A 89 13.19 8.55 -8.37
N LYS A 90 13.26 7.58 -7.46
CA LYS A 90 13.60 6.18 -7.73
C LYS A 90 12.59 5.48 -8.64
N LEU A 91 11.30 5.82 -8.53
CA LEU A 91 10.24 5.21 -9.34
C LEU A 91 10.30 5.68 -10.80
N GLY A 92 11.02 6.77 -11.09
CA GLY A 92 11.28 7.23 -12.45
C GLY A 92 10.00 7.60 -13.21
N GLY A 93 8.97 8.04 -12.49
CA GLY A 93 7.67 8.41 -13.04
C GLY A 93 6.80 7.24 -13.53
N ALA A 94 7.25 5.99 -13.37
CA ALA A 94 6.42 4.83 -13.65
C ALA A 94 5.43 4.62 -12.50
N GLN A 95 4.17 4.37 -12.83
CA GLN A 95 3.19 3.92 -11.86
C GLN A 95 3.50 2.46 -11.51
N GLU A 96 4.08 2.25 -10.33
CA GLU A 96 4.30 0.90 -9.78
C GLU A 96 3.04 0.48 -9.02
N GLU A 97 2.50 -0.70 -9.34
CA GLU A 97 1.34 -1.26 -8.63
C GLU A 97 1.69 -1.72 -7.21
N CYS A 98 2.97 -1.93 -6.92
CA CYS A 98 3.45 -2.42 -5.64
C CYS A 98 4.79 -1.76 -5.29
N VAL A 99 4.90 -1.19 -4.09
CA VAL A 99 6.10 -0.51 -3.60
C VAL A 99 6.29 -0.83 -2.11
N GLY A 100 7.37 -1.51 -1.77
CA GLY A 100 7.58 -1.96 -0.39
C GLY A 100 6.51 -2.96 0.01
N GLY A 101 5.86 -2.74 1.15
CA GLY A 101 4.65 -3.47 1.57
C GLY A 101 3.33 -2.85 1.09
N PHE A 102 3.35 -1.79 0.28
CA PHE A 102 2.13 -1.16 -0.23
C PHE A 102 1.73 -1.71 -1.59
N ASP A 103 0.42 -1.83 -1.78
CA ASP A 103 -0.22 -2.14 -3.05
C ASP A 103 -1.16 -1.01 -3.47
N LEU A 104 -1.13 -0.68 -4.76
CA LEU A 104 -2.05 0.27 -5.35
C LEU A 104 -3.40 -0.41 -5.60
N VAL A 105 -4.41 -0.02 -4.83
CA VAL A 105 -5.78 -0.57 -4.92
C VAL A 105 -6.74 0.32 -5.73
N TYR A 106 -6.46 1.62 -5.84
CA TYR A 106 -7.35 2.57 -6.52
C TYR A 106 -6.57 3.70 -7.21
N ASN A 107 -6.87 3.96 -8.49
CA ASN A 107 -6.40 5.13 -9.24
C ASN A 107 -7.42 5.53 -10.31
N GLY A 108 -8.36 6.42 -9.95
CA GLY A 108 -9.49 6.79 -10.82
C GLY A 108 -10.48 5.65 -11.10
N GLY A 109 -10.26 4.49 -10.46
CA GLY A 109 -10.97 3.24 -10.61
C GLY A 109 -10.24 2.15 -9.81
N GLN A 110 -10.94 1.07 -9.48
CA GLN A 110 -10.35 -0.04 -8.74
C GLN A 110 -9.29 -0.74 -9.60
N VAL A 111 -8.10 -0.93 -9.04
CA VAL A 111 -7.00 -1.62 -9.71
C VAL A 111 -7.24 -3.12 -9.57
N GLN A 112 -7.40 -3.81 -10.68
CA GLN A 112 -7.55 -5.27 -10.63
C GLN A 112 -6.22 -5.91 -10.28
N THR A 113 -6.19 -6.63 -9.17
CA THR A 113 -5.04 -7.42 -8.76
C THR A 113 -4.89 -8.60 -9.71
N ASN A 114 -3.66 -8.89 -10.12
CA ASN A 114 -3.39 -10.00 -11.03
C ASN A 114 -3.63 -11.34 -10.28
N LYS A 115 -4.35 -12.28 -10.91
CA LYS A 115 -4.89 -13.56 -10.34
C LYS A 115 -3.84 -14.58 -9.85
N GLN A 116 -2.67 -14.15 -9.37
CA GLN A 116 -1.64 -15.03 -8.84
C GLN A 116 -1.92 -15.50 -7.41
N THR A 117 -2.88 -14.85 -6.73
CA THR A 117 -3.36 -15.21 -5.40
C THR A 117 -4.75 -15.86 -5.49
N CYS A 118 -5.07 -16.73 -4.53
CA CYS A 118 -6.44 -17.26 -4.37
C CYS A 118 -7.41 -16.23 -3.78
N LEU A 119 -6.93 -15.01 -3.55
CA LEU A 119 -7.65 -13.88 -2.97
C LEU A 119 -7.73 -12.77 -4.02
N SER A 120 -8.86 -12.09 -4.04
CA SER A 120 -9.30 -11.00 -4.92
C SER A 120 -8.67 -9.65 -4.55
N THR A 121 -8.28 -9.47 -3.30
CA THR A 121 -7.48 -8.34 -2.81
C THR A 121 -6.05 -8.79 -2.54
N ARG A 122 -5.13 -7.85 -2.35
CA ARG A 122 -3.77 -8.12 -1.83
C ARG A 122 -3.68 -7.97 -0.32
N LEU A 123 -4.72 -7.44 0.32
CA LEU A 123 -4.78 -7.30 1.76
C LEU A 123 -4.69 -8.67 2.43
N GLY A 124 -3.76 -8.82 3.37
CA GLY A 124 -3.56 -10.05 4.15
C GLY A 124 -3.08 -11.27 3.36
N CYS A 125 -2.67 -11.12 2.10
CA CYS A 125 -2.38 -12.24 1.19
C CYS A 125 -0.96 -12.79 1.33
N PHE A 126 0.04 -11.94 1.08
CA PHE A 126 1.44 -12.34 1.08
C PHE A 126 2.30 -11.10 1.24
N ASP A 127 3.08 -11.03 2.32
CA ASP A 127 4.10 -10.01 2.49
C ASP A 127 5.33 -10.38 1.66
N ASP A 128 5.51 -9.74 0.51
CA ASP A 128 6.71 -9.85 -0.32
C ASP A 128 7.56 -8.58 -0.33
N ARG A 129 7.39 -7.72 0.70
CA ARG A 129 8.09 -6.44 0.86
C ARG A 129 9.56 -6.50 0.49
N VAL A 130 10.31 -7.45 1.06
CA VAL A 130 11.75 -7.59 0.83
C VAL A 130 12.08 -7.86 -0.64
N ARG A 131 11.24 -8.65 -1.33
CA ARG A 131 11.40 -8.95 -2.74
C ARG A 131 11.08 -7.72 -3.59
N GLN A 132 10.02 -7.00 -3.25
CA GLN A 132 9.63 -5.76 -3.94
C GLN A 132 10.72 -4.69 -3.83
N LEU A 133 11.23 -4.42 -2.62
CA LEU A 133 12.30 -3.44 -2.39
C LEU A 133 13.59 -3.81 -3.14
N LYS A 134 13.97 -5.09 -3.16
CA LYS A 134 15.13 -5.55 -3.95
C LYS A 134 14.94 -5.32 -5.45
N LYS A 135 13.73 -5.58 -5.97
CA LYS A 135 13.40 -5.31 -7.38
C LYS A 135 13.48 -3.81 -7.66
N LEU A 136 12.92 -2.98 -6.79
CA LEU A 136 12.93 -1.53 -6.91
C LEU A 136 14.36 -0.98 -6.97
N HIS A 137 15.20 -1.33 -5.98
CA HIS A 137 16.60 -0.89 -5.93
C HIS A 137 17.40 -1.33 -7.16
N LYS A 138 17.18 -2.56 -7.64
CA LYS A 138 17.83 -3.06 -8.85
C LYS A 138 17.41 -2.27 -10.10
N THR A 139 16.13 -1.94 -10.22
CA THR A 139 15.60 -1.14 -11.33
C THR A 139 16.16 0.28 -11.29
N HIS A 140 16.16 0.91 -10.11
CA HIS A 140 16.72 2.24 -9.92
C HIS A 140 18.22 2.31 -10.28
N ALA A 141 19.03 1.37 -9.77
CA ALA A 141 20.45 1.30 -10.09
C ALA A 141 20.72 1.16 -11.60
N LYS A 142 19.91 0.34 -12.30
CA LYS A 142 20.00 0.21 -13.77
C LYS A 142 19.70 1.52 -14.49
N ARG A 143 18.69 2.27 -14.04
CA ARG A 143 18.33 3.59 -14.61
C ARG A 143 19.47 4.59 -14.43
N MET A 144 20.03 4.68 -13.23
CA MET A 144 21.18 5.55 -12.95
C MET A 144 22.40 5.21 -13.82
N ALA A 145 22.70 3.93 -14.00
CA ALA A 145 23.78 3.50 -14.88
C ALA A 145 23.50 3.86 -16.36
N ALA A 146 22.26 3.72 -16.82
CA ALA A 146 21.86 4.08 -18.18
C ALA A 146 21.94 5.60 -18.43
N SER A 147 21.54 6.44 -17.46
CA SER A 147 21.67 7.89 -17.57
C SER A 147 23.12 8.37 -17.60
N GLN A 148 24.02 7.68 -16.91
CA GLN A 148 25.47 7.99 -16.94
C GLN A 148 26.14 7.52 -18.24
N ALA A 149 25.59 6.52 -18.93
CA ALA A 149 26.10 5.99 -20.19
C ALA A 149 25.55 6.71 -21.44
N ALA A 150 24.57 7.60 -21.28
CA ALA A 150 23.99 8.35 -22.41
C ALA A 150 25.00 9.41 -22.91
N PRO A 151 25.38 9.41 -24.22
CA PRO A 151 26.29 10.40 -24.75
C PRO A 151 25.64 11.79 -24.69
N VAL A 152 26.41 12.78 -24.23
CA VAL A 152 26.02 14.19 -24.26
C VAL A 152 25.84 14.59 -25.72
N GLN A 153 24.60 14.80 -26.15
CA GLN A 153 24.33 15.37 -27.47
C GLN A 153 24.65 16.87 -27.40
N HIS A 154 25.71 17.28 -28.10
CA HIS A 154 26.10 18.67 -28.32
C HIS A 154 25.27 19.33 -29.43
#